data_AF-A0A1F9VFL8-F1
#
_entry.id   AF-A0A1F9VFL8-F1
#
_cell.length_a   1.000
_cell.length_b   1.000
_cell.length_c   1.000
_cell.angle_alpha   90.00
_cell.angle_beta   90.00
_cell.angle_gamma   90.00
#
_symmetry.space_group_name_H-M   'P 1'
#
loop_
_entity.id
_entity.type
_entity.pdbx_description
1 polymer ?
#
loop_
_entity_poly.entity_id
_entity_poly.type
_entity_poly.pdbx_seq_one_letter_code
_entity_poly.pdbx_strand_id
1 'polypeptide(L)'
;MTTATDTITIHLSDRAPVRIADGAWPCIALASWHDGQIACQANKVAYVRARRHEDGRIIVYGALKSGPGGCYAGWRDSRAGYLLGRTGEETPTDEIVRAIRRVAGAIGMTELGDECIGDLPPVDLE
;
A
#
# COMPACT_ATOMS: atom_id res chain seq x y z
N MET A 1 30.22 4.63 -4.13
CA MET A 1 29.04 5.53 -4.09
C MET A 1 28.03 4.91 -3.14
N THR A 2 27.88 5.48 -1.95
CA THR A 2 26.98 4.96 -0.91
C THR A 2 25.65 5.70 -1.07
N THR A 3 24.66 5.06 -1.69
CA THR A 3 23.32 5.63 -1.83
C THR A 3 22.72 5.79 -0.44
N ALA A 4 22.28 7.00 -0.08
CA ALA A 4 21.53 7.23 1.14
C ALA A 4 20.30 6.31 1.11
N THR A 5 20.10 5.54 2.18
CA THR A 5 18.97 4.61 2.28
C THR A 5 17.71 5.41 2.59
N ASP A 6 16.92 5.72 1.56
CA ASP A 6 15.63 6.40 1.74
C ASP A 6 14.76 5.58 2.68
N THR A 7 14.29 6.23 3.75
CA THR A 7 13.47 5.61 4.79
C THR A 7 12.06 6.16 4.71
N ILE A 8 11.07 5.28 4.68
CA ILE A 8 9.65 5.65 4.67
C ILE A 8 8.96 5.20 5.96
N THR A 9 8.01 6.00 6.44
CA THR A 9 7.16 5.64 7.60
C THR A 9 5.80 5.16 7.11
N ILE A 10 5.39 3.98 7.55
CA ILE A 10 4.11 3.36 7.21
C ILE A 10 3.25 3.30 8.46
N HIS A 11 2.04 3.86 8.36
CA HIS A 11 1.04 3.80 9.43
C HIS A 11 0.27 2.50 9.33
N LEU A 12 0.34 1.70 10.39
CA LEU A 12 -0.39 0.44 10.50
C LEU A 12 -1.69 0.65 11.27
N SER A 13 -2.67 -0.19 11.00
CA SER A 13 -4.03 -0.09 11.56
C SER A 13 -4.16 -0.82 12.90
N ASP A 14 -3.33 -1.82 13.15
CA ASP A 14 -3.39 -2.73 14.31
C ASP A 14 -2.21 -2.56 15.29
N ARG A 15 -1.26 -1.68 14.97
CA ARG A 15 -0.06 -1.43 15.78
C ARG A 15 0.57 -0.07 15.47
N ALA A 16 1.61 0.27 16.24
CA ALA A 16 2.37 1.50 16.02
C ALA A 16 2.96 1.58 14.59
N PRO A 17 3.12 2.80 14.04
CA PRO A 17 3.78 2.99 12.74
C PRO A 17 5.17 2.37 12.69
N VAL A 18 5.55 1.88 11.52
CA VAL A 18 6.87 1.27 11.28
C VAL A 18 7.67 2.12 10.30
N ARG A 19 9.00 2.08 10.42
CA ARG A 19 9.91 2.66 9.44
C ARG A 19 10.61 1.54 8.69
N ILE A 20 10.68 1.68 7.37
CA ILE A 20 11.37 0.73 6.51
C ILE A 20 12.33 1.46 5.58
N ALA A 21 13.43 0.80 5.25
CA ALA A 21 14.31 1.20 4.16
C ALA A 21 13.63 0.84 2.83
N ASP A 22 13.48 1.82 1.93
CA ASP A 22 12.74 1.68 0.68
C ASP A 22 13.27 0.53 -0.18
N GLY A 23 14.60 0.47 -0.36
CA GLY A 23 15.27 -0.56 -1.16
C GLY A 23 15.28 -1.95 -0.54
N ALA A 24 15.07 -2.09 0.77
CA ALA A 24 14.98 -3.40 1.43
C ALA A 24 13.58 -4.03 1.31
N TRP A 25 12.58 -3.24 0.88
CA TRP A 25 11.19 -3.66 0.76
C TRP A 25 10.67 -3.34 -0.65
N PRO A 26 11.11 -4.09 -1.67
CA PRO A 26 10.61 -3.93 -3.03
C PRO A 26 9.08 -4.02 -3.11
N CYS A 27 8.53 -3.22 -4.03
CA CYS A 27 7.11 -3.24 -4.36
C CYS A 27 6.77 -4.50 -5.15
N ILE A 28 5.78 -5.25 -4.69
CA ILE A 28 5.29 -6.46 -5.39
C ILE A 28 3.91 -6.25 -6.01
N ALA A 29 3.16 -5.25 -5.57
CA ALA A 29 1.92 -4.82 -6.20
C ALA A 29 1.59 -3.37 -5.84
N LEU A 30 0.99 -2.64 -6.78
CA LEU A 30 0.57 -1.25 -6.62
C LEU A 30 -0.66 -0.95 -7.47
N ALA A 31 -1.68 -0.37 -6.85
CA ALA A 31 -2.73 0.34 -7.57
C ALA A 31 -2.85 1.78 -7.05
N SER A 32 -3.19 2.69 -7.95
CA SER A 32 -3.35 4.10 -7.62
C SER A 32 -4.47 4.73 -8.43
N TRP A 33 -5.21 5.63 -7.80
CA TRP A 33 -6.31 6.37 -8.40
C TRP A 33 -6.18 7.86 -8.10
N HIS A 34 -6.72 8.70 -8.98
CA HIS A 34 -6.90 10.12 -8.74
C HIS A 34 -8.25 10.57 -9.28
N ASP A 35 -8.85 11.60 -8.68
CA ASP A 35 -10.05 12.22 -9.26
C ASP A 35 -9.69 13.15 -10.43
N GLY A 36 -10.71 13.48 -11.22
CA GLY A 36 -10.57 14.32 -12.40
C GLY A 36 -9.85 13.62 -13.56
N GLN A 37 -9.67 14.38 -14.65
CA GLN A 37 -9.02 13.86 -15.87
C GLN A 37 -7.49 13.98 -15.83
N ILE A 38 -6.97 14.92 -15.06
CA ILE A 38 -5.55 15.26 -15.04
C ILE A 38 -5.04 15.15 -13.59
N ALA A 39 -4.08 14.24 -13.37
CA ALA A 39 -3.53 13.96 -12.04
C ALA A 39 -2.99 15.21 -11.32
N CYS A 40 -2.40 16.17 -12.04
CA CYS A 40 -1.89 17.41 -11.44
C CYS A 40 -2.98 18.37 -10.96
N GLN A 41 -4.24 18.14 -11.35
CA GLN A 41 -5.42 18.89 -10.90
C GLN A 41 -6.32 18.07 -9.97
N ALA A 42 -5.91 16.85 -9.61
CA ALA A 42 -6.68 15.98 -8.75
C ALA A 42 -6.79 16.59 -7.35
N ASN A 43 -8.01 16.71 -6.84
CA ASN A 43 -8.28 17.12 -5.47
C ASN A 43 -8.05 15.95 -4.50
N LYS A 44 -8.19 14.70 -4.98
CA LYS A 44 -8.04 13.48 -4.20
C LYS A 44 -7.18 12.48 -4.95
N VAL A 45 -6.30 11.81 -4.22
CA VAL A 45 -5.51 10.70 -4.73
C VAL A 45 -5.56 9.54 -3.74
N ALA A 46 -5.62 8.33 -4.27
CA ALA A 46 -5.61 7.11 -3.48
C ALA A 46 -4.56 6.13 -3.99
N TYR A 47 -4.04 5.29 -3.11
CA TYR A 47 -3.21 4.15 -3.49
C TYR A 47 -3.36 3.00 -2.51
N VAL A 48 -3.16 1.78 -3.01
CA VAL A 48 -2.89 0.58 -2.22
C VAL A 48 -1.61 -0.06 -2.74
N ARG A 49 -0.74 -0.49 -1.83
CA ARG A 49 0.57 -1.03 -2.16
C ARG A 49 0.91 -2.21 -1.26
N ALA A 50 1.50 -3.24 -1.85
CA ALA A 50 2.12 -4.35 -1.14
C ALA A 50 3.64 -4.37 -1.39
N ARG A 51 4.42 -4.58 -0.32
CA ARG A 51 5.87 -4.66 -0.37
C ARG A 51 6.37 -5.90 0.36
N ARG A 52 7.39 -6.54 -0.20
CA ARG A 52 8.00 -7.76 0.35
C ARG A 52 9.41 -7.50 0.81
N HIS A 53 9.74 -7.98 2.00
CA HIS A 53 11.11 -8.04 2.49
C HIS A 53 11.74 -9.39 2.12
N GLU A 54 13.07 -9.42 2.01
CA GLU A 54 13.84 -10.66 1.74
C GLU A 54 13.55 -11.76 2.76
N ASP A 55 13.26 -11.39 4.01
CA ASP A 55 12.96 -12.33 5.11
C ASP A 55 11.54 -12.92 5.12
N GLY A 56 10.75 -12.69 4.06
CA GLY A 56 9.41 -13.28 3.87
C GLY A 56 8.25 -12.44 4.39
N ARG A 57 8.51 -11.37 5.16
CA ARG A 57 7.47 -10.46 5.65
C ARG A 57 6.90 -9.59 4.52
N ILE A 58 5.62 -9.27 4.64
CA ILE A 58 4.90 -8.41 3.70
C ILE A 58 4.30 -7.22 4.44
N ILE A 59 4.42 -6.01 3.89
CA ILE A 59 3.67 -4.85 4.36
C ILE A 59 2.68 -4.44 3.27
N VAL A 60 1.39 -4.43 3.63
CA VAL A 60 0.32 -3.91 2.79
C VAL A 60 -0.18 -2.61 3.38
N TYR A 61 -0.26 -1.54 2.60
CA TYR A 61 -0.70 -0.25 3.09
C TYR A 61 -1.31 0.61 1.99
N GLY A 62 -2.12 1.59 2.38
CA GLY A 62 -2.80 2.47 1.46
C GLY A 62 -3.30 3.72 2.13
N ALA A 63 -3.59 4.73 1.31
CA ALA A 63 -4.15 5.99 1.77
C ALA A 63 -5.03 6.62 0.70
N LEU A 64 -6.09 7.29 1.13
CA LEU A 64 -6.83 8.30 0.37
C LEU A 64 -6.46 9.65 0.99
N LYS A 65 -5.85 10.52 0.20
CA LYS A 65 -5.32 11.80 0.66
C LYS A 65 -5.71 12.94 -0.26
N SER A 66 -5.57 14.15 0.26
CA SER A 66 -5.65 15.38 -0.53
C SER A 66 -4.61 15.33 -1.68
N GLY A 67 -5.07 15.59 -2.89
CA GLY A 67 -4.26 15.69 -4.11
C GLY A 67 -3.77 17.12 -4.36
N PRO A 68 -3.03 17.34 -5.46
CA PRO A 68 -2.41 18.63 -5.79
C PRO A 68 -3.39 19.79 -6.00
N GLY A 69 -4.62 19.49 -6.46
CA GLY A 69 -5.70 20.48 -6.63
C GLY A 69 -6.27 21.00 -5.30
N GLY A 70 -5.97 20.31 -4.20
CA GLY A 70 -6.41 20.68 -2.85
C GLY A 70 -7.81 20.19 -2.51
N CYS A 71 -8.05 20.02 -1.21
CA CYS A 71 -9.37 19.72 -0.66
C CYS A 71 -9.84 20.87 0.24
N TYR A 72 -11.15 20.91 0.54
CA TYR A 72 -11.69 21.85 1.51
C TYR A 72 -11.12 21.61 2.91
N ALA A 73 -11.05 22.65 3.76
CA ALA A 73 -10.34 22.63 5.04
C ALA A 73 -10.81 21.59 6.08
N GLY A 74 -12.04 21.07 5.94
CA GLY A 74 -12.59 20.03 6.82
C GLY A 74 -12.31 18.59 6.36
N TRP A 75 -11.67 18.42 5.20
CA TRP A 75 -11.33 17.11 4.67
C TRP A 75 -10.30 16.40 5.55
N ARG A 76 -10.44 15.08 5.68
CA ARG A 76 -9.51 14.25 6.44
C ARG A 76 -9.05 13.08 5.57
N ASP A 77 -7.74 12.90 5.54
CA ASP A 77 -7.13 11.74 4.90
C ASP A 77 -7.48 10.46 5.67
N SER A 78 -7.61 9.35 4.95
CA SER A 78 -7.74 8.02 5.52
C SER A 78 -6.55 7.17 5.13
N ARG A 79 -6.04 6.37 6.07
CA ARG A 79 -4.88 5.50 5.86
C ARG A 79 -5.07 4.20 6.62
N ALA A 80 -4.53 3.12 6.04
CA ALA A 80 -4.53 1.81 6.66
C ALA A 80 -3.30 1.03 6.25
N GLY A 81 -2.87 0.09 7.10
CA GLY A 81 -1.80 -0.83 6.76
C GLY A 81 -1.70 -2.00 7.71
N TYR A 82 -1.11 -3.09 7.24
CA TYR A 82 -0.89 -4.32 7.98
C TYR A 82 0.50 -4.87 7.67
N LEU A 83 1.16 -5.39 8.70
CA LEU A 83 2.38 -6.18 8.56
C LEU A 83 1.99 -7.66 8.70
N LEU A 84 2.34 -8.44 7.69
CA LEU A 84 2.02 -9.86 7.58
C LEU A 84 3.28 -10.72 7.67
N GLY A 85 3.06 -11.98 8.01
CA GLY A 85 4.12 -12.99 8.07
C GLY A 85 5.03 -12.87 9.28
N ARG A 86 5.95 -13.83 9.38
CA ARG A 86 7.01 -13.91 10.37
C ARG A 86 8.34 -14.03 9.64
N THR A 87 9.41 -13.56 10.27
CA THR A 87 10.75 -13.68 9.72
C THR A 87 11.08 -15.15 9.47
N GLY A 88 11.46 -15.48 8.23
CA GLY A 88 11.81 -16.83 7.80
C GLY A 88 10.64 -17.68 7.30
N GLU A 89 9.41 -17.16 7.30
CA GLU A 89 8.22 -17.86 6.79
C GLU A 89 7.65 -17.10 5.59
N GLU A 90 7.30 -17.82 4.53
CA GLU A 90 6.61 -17.21 3.39
C GLU A 90 5.16 -16.88 3.76
N THR A 91 4.76 -15.63 3.51
CA THR A 91 3.38 -15.20 3.75
C THR A 91 2.47 -15.76 2.65
N PRO A 92 1.40 -16.52 2.99
CA PRO A 92 0.49 -17.07 1.98
C PRO A 92 -0.21 -15.97 1.17
N THR A 93 -0.39 -16.19 -0.14
CA THR A 93 -1.04 -15.22 -1.05
C THR A 93 -2.44 -14.83 -0.58
N ASP A 94 -3.23 -15.77 -0.05
CA ASP A 94 -4.57 -15.48 0.49
C ASP A 94 -4.56 -14.47 1.65
N GLU A 95 -3.50 -14.48 2.47
CA GLU A 95 -3.35 -13.52 3.57
C GLU A 95 -3.05 -12.12 3.03
N ILE A 96 -2.21 -12.04 2.00
CA ILE A 96 -1.88 -10.79 1.28
C ILE A 96 -3.15 -10.20 0.66
N VAL A 97 -3.92 -11.01 -0.08
CA VAL A 97 -5.19 -10.62 -0.71
C VAL A 97 -6.19 -10.11 0.33
N ARG A 98 -6.35 -10.81 1.46
CA ARG A 98 -7.22 -10.37 2.55
C ARG A 98 -6.78 -9.03 3.13
N ALA A 99 -5.47 -8.80 3.29
CA ALA A 99 -4.94 -7.54 3.78
C ALA A 99 -5.17 -6.40 2.78
N ILE A 100 -4.97 -6.63 1.48
CA ILE A 100 -5.26 -5.65 0.42
C ILE A 100 -6.73 -5.22 0.48
N ARG A 101 -7.66 -6.18 0.54
CA ARG A 101 -9.10 -5.89 0.66
C ARG A 101 -9.43 -5.09 1.92
N ARG A 102 -8.81 -5.40 3.06
CA ARG A 102 -9.00 -4.66 4.32
C ARG A 102 -8.48 -3.23 4.23
N VAL A 103 -7.31 -3.02 3.61
CA VAL A 103 -6.75 -1.67 3.40
C VAL A 103 -7.64 -0.87 2.47
N ALA A 104 -8.00 -1.43 1.32
CA ALA A 104 -8.88 -0.82 0.33
C ALA A 104 -10.24 -0.42 0.95
N GLY A 105 -10.86 -1.33 1.70
CA GLY A 105 -12.11 -1.05 2.43
C GLY A 105 -11.96 0.05 3.49
N ALA A 106 -10.85 0.05 4.25
CA ALA A 106 -10.62 1.06 5.28
C ALA A 106 -10.40 2.48 4.71
N ILE A 107 -9.93 2.61 3.47
CA ILE A 107 -9.80 3.90 2.77
C ILE A 107 -10.99 4.22 1.86
N GLY A 108 -12.01 3.35 1.83
CA GLY A 108 -13.21 3.52 1.01
C GLY A 108 -13.02 3.32 -0.50
N MET A 109 -11.95 2.63 -0.92
CA MET A 109 -11.58 2.41 -2.32
C MET A 109 -11.48 0.91 -2.65
N THR A 110 -12.59 0.19 -2.53
CA THR A 110 -12.63 -1.27 -2.71
C THR A 110 -12.10 -1.73 -4.08
N GLU A 111 -12.48 -1.02 -5.16
CA GLU A 111 -12.05 -1.32 -6.54
C GLU A 111 -10.52 -1.25 -6.68
N LEU A 112 -9.87 -0.33 -5.97
CA LEU A 112 -8.42 -0.19 -5.94
C LEU A 112 -7.75 -1.41 -5.29
N GLY A 113 -8.46 -2.09 -4.41
CA GLY A 113 -8.03 -3.37 -3.85
C GLY A 113 -8.00 -4.47 -4.92
N ASP A 114 -9.02 -4.56 -5.76
CA ASP A 114 -9.08 -5.56 -6.83
C ASP A 114 -8.02 -5.30 -7.91
N GLU A 115 -7.79 -4.04 -8.28
CA GLU A 115 -6.69 -3.65 -9.16
C GLU A 115 -5.32 -4.02 -8.57
N CYS A 116 -5.11 -3.77 -7.27
CA CYS A 116 -3.85 -4.10 -6.61
C CYS A 116 -3.63 -5.62 -6.52
N ILE A 117 -4.70 -6.41 -6.37
CA ILE A 117 -4.64 -7.87 -6.44
C ILE A 117 -4.25 -8.33 -7.85
N GLY A 118 -4.78 -7.69 -8.89
CA GLY A 118 -4.43 -7.98 -10.28
C GLY A 118 -2.97 -7.70 -10.64
N ASP A 119 -2.29 -6.84 -9.88
CA ASP A 119 -0.87 -6.52 -10.04
C ASP A 119 0.07 -7.45 -9.21
N LEU A 120 -0.48 -8.39 -8.44
CA LEU A 120 0.34 -9.37 -7.72
C LEU A 120 1.06 -10.31 -8.71
N PRO A 121 2.27 -10.81 -8.35
CA PRO A 121 2.97 -11.79 -9.18
C PRO A 121 2.10 -13.05 -9.42
N PRO A 122 2.09 -13.59 -10.65
CA PRO A 122 1.32 -14.78 -10.95
C PRO A 122 1.85 -15.99 -10.17
N VAL A 123 0.96 -16.94 -9.91
CA VAL A 123 1.29 -18.24 -9.31
C VAL A 123 1.06 -19.31 -10.37
N ASP A 124 2.07 -20.13 -10.61
CA ASP A 124 1.96 -21.28 -11.52
C ASP A 124 1.16 -22.41 -10.86
N LEU A 125 0.23 -23.00 -11.61
CA LEU A 125 -0.53 -24.17 -11.20
C LEU A 125 -0.05 -25.35 -12.06
N GLU A 126 0.65 -26.32 -11.46
CA GLU A 126 1.03 -27.59 -12.08
C GLU A 126 -0.01 -28.69 -11.87
#